data_AF-A0A015LIG9-F1
#
_entry.id   AF-A0A015LIG9-F1
#
_cell.length_a   1.000
_cell.length_b   1.000
_cell.length_c   1.000
_cell.angle_alpha   90.00
_cell.angle_beta   90.00
_cell.angle_gamma   90.00
#
_symmetry.space_group_name_H-M   'P 1'
#
loop_
_entity.id
_entity.type
_entity.pdbx_description
1 polymer ?
#
loop_
_entity_poly.entity_id
_entity_poly.type
_entity_poly.pdbx_seq_one_letter_code
_entity_poly.pdbx_strand_id
1 'polypeptide(L)'
;MAPEILRGHQYTKSADIYSFGIIMNEFLSEEIQLNNILHDEFLVIKICKGFRPKISKDVPKLLANLIIKCWDAEIENRPTTKELYQILKKWNDEIIYDENSEIYFQIKKCNIIGRKISKTEKTDKAKINPKTSPHIHKQFILVEL
;
A
#
# COMPACT_ATOMS: atom_id res chain seq x y z
N MET A 1 0.43 7.84 12.49
CA MET A 1 0.34 9.31 12.67
C MET A 1 1.54 9.99 12.00
N ALA A 2 1.39 11.24 11.57
CA ALA A 2 2.46 12.02 10.97
C ALA A 2 3.54 12.41 12.00
N PRO A 3 4.83 12.53 11.61
CA PRO A 3 5.94 12.80 12.52
C PRO A 3 5.79 14.09 13.34
N GLU A 4 5.27 15.16 12.74
CA GLU A 4 5.07 16.44 13.41
C GLU A 4 4.04 16.34 14.55
N ILE A 5 2.99 15.55 14.35
CA ILE A 5 1.93 15.32 15.35
C ILE A 5 2.47 14.46 16.49
N LEU A 6 3.27 13.44 16.15
CA LEU A 6 3.98 12.62 17.14
C LEU A 6 4.98 13.42 17.98
N ARG A 7 5.49 14.55 17.45
CA ARG A 7 6.35 15.51 18.18
C ARG A 7 5.55 16.56 18.98
N GLY A 8 4.23 16.44 19.03
CA GLY A 8 3.36 17.36 19.79
C GLY A 8 2.98 18.65 19.08
N HIS A 9 3.22 18.77 17.76
CA HIS A 9 2.72 19.91 16.99
C HIS A 9 1.21 19.82 16.77
N GLN A 10 0.59 20.95 16.46
CA GLN A 10 -0.84 21.00 16.16
C GLN A 10 -1.19 20.20 14.91
N TYR A 11 -2.41 19.65 14.92
CA TYR A 11 -2.96 18.93 13.78
C TYR A 11 -3.10 19.83 12.54
N THR A 12 -2.80 19.27 11.37
CA THR A 12 -2.91 19.98 10.10
C THR A 12 -3.51 19.08 9.02
N LYS A 13 -4.03 19.68 7.95
CA LYS A 13 -4.50 18.94 6.76
C LYS A 13 -3.38 18.10 6.13
N SER A 14 -2.12 18.54 6.23
CA SER A 14 -0.98 17.76 5.73
C SER A 14 -0.73 16.50 6.56
N ALA A 15 -1.19 16.42 7.82
CA ALA A 15 -1.16 15.20 8.60
C ALA A 15 -2.21 14.16 8.11
N ASP A 16 -3.36 14.62 7.61
CA ASP A 16 -4.32 13.75 6.90
C ASP A 16 -3.67 13.15 5.65
N ILE A 17 -2.97 13.96 4.86
CA ILE A 17 -2.27 13.52 3.64
C ILE A 17 -1.20 12.48 3.95
N TYR A 18 -0.45 12.66 5.04
CA TYR A 18 0.50 11.64 5.51
C TYR A 18 -0.21 10.31 5.79
N SER A 19 -1.30 10.36 6.55
CA SER A 19 -2.05 9.17 6.93
C SER A 19 -2.67 8.49 5.71
N PHE A 20 -3.14 9.27 4.73
CA PHE A 20 -3.61 8.78 3.44
C PHE A 20 -2.51 8.01 2.68
N GLY A 21 -1.27 8.51 2.68
CA GLY A 21 -0.13 7.80 2.08
C GLY A 21 0.13 6.44 2.72
N ILE A 22 0.06 6.36 4.05
CA ILE A 22 0.22 5.11 4.80
C ILE A 22 -0.90 4.11 4.45
N ILE A 23 -2.16 4.57 4.46
CA ILE A 23 -3.33 3.74 4.12
C ILE A 23 -3.24 3.24 2.67
N MET A 24 -2.86 4.09 1.73
CA MET A 24 -2.66 3.66 0.33
C MET A 24 -1.61 2.55 0.21
N ASN A 25 -0.49 2.68 0.92
CA ASN A 25 0.54 1.64 0.90
C ASN A 25 0.02 0.32 1.48
N GLU A 26 -0.67 0.36 2.62
CA GLU A 26 -1.25 -0.84 3.25
C GLU A 26 -2.29 -1.51 2.36
N PHE A 27 -3.17 -0.71 1.74
CA PHE A 27 -4.19 -1.21 0.81
C PHE A 27 -3.56 -1.92 -0.39
N LEU A 28 -2.46 -1.37 -0.93
CA LEU A 28 -1.80 -1.92 -2.11
C LEU A 28 -0.85 -3.08 -1.81
N SER A 29 -0.36 -3.21 -0.57
CA SER A 29 0.52 -4.33 -0.20
C SER A 29 -0.24 -5.60 0.18
N GLU A 30 -1.54 -5.55 0.44
CA GLU A 30 -2.37 -6.63 1.03
C GLU A 30 -1.84 -7.19 2.37
N GLU A 31 -0.70 -6.68 2.84
CA GLU A 31 -0.08 -6.93 4.14
C GLU A 31 -0.15 -5.65 4.98
N ILE A 32 -0.65 -5.75 6.20
CA ILE A 32 -0.59 -4.66 7.17
C ILE A 32 0.81 -4.66 7.79
N GLN A 33 1.72 -3.88 7.22
CA GLN A 33 3.14 -3.88 7.57
C GLN A 33 3.42 -3.36 8.99
N LEU A 34 2.47 -2.63 9.58
CA LEU A 34 2.60 -2.04 10.91
C LEU A 34 1.97 -2.88 12.04
N ASN A 35 1.10 -3.86 11.74
CA ASN A 35 0.40 -4.64 12.79
C ASN A 35 1.33 -5.53 13.62
N ASN A 36 2.42 -6.00 13.01
CA ASN A 36 3.41 -6.84 13.70
C ASN A 36 4.44 -6.01 14.47
N ILE A 37 4.34 -4.67 14.42
CA ILE A 37 5.21 -3.76 15.16
C ILE A 37 4.45 -3.28 16.38
N LEU A 38 5.06 -3.37 17.55
CA LEU A 38 4.50 -2.81 18.78
C LEU A 38 4.23 -1.32 18.58
N HIS A 39 3.01 -0.89 18.88
CA HIS A 39 2.60 0.51 18.84
C HIS A 39 3.07 1.25 20.10
N ASP A 40 4.38 1.24 20.31
CA ASP A 40 5.06 1.78 21.48
C ASP A 40 5.86 3.06 21.13
N GLU A 41 6.51 3.61 22.16
CA GLU A 41 7.38 4.78 22.01
C GLU A 41 8.54 4.53 21.03
N PHE A 42 9.02 3.29 20.89
CA PHE A 42 10.07 2.96 19.94
C PHE A 42 9.60 3.11 18.49
N LEU A 43 8.37 2.72 18.16
CA LEU A 43 7.80 2.97 16.84
C LEU A 43 7.66 4.46 16.58
N VAL A 44 7.20 5.24 17.57
CA VAL A 44 7.11 6.71 17.46
C VAL A 44 8.48 7.32 17.16
N ILE A 45 9.52 6.93 17.91
CA ILE A 45 10.90 7.37 17.69
C ILE A 45 11.39 6.99 16.29
N LYS A 46 11.11 5.77 15.83
CA LYS A 46 11.48 5.30 14.48
C LYS A 46 10.83 6.16 13.39
N ILE A 47 9.52 6.43 13.48
CA ILE A 47 8.79 7.27 12.51
C ILE A 47 9.37 8.68 12.48
N CYS A 48 9.61 9.27 13.65
CA CYS A 48 10.24 10.58 13.81
C CYS A 48 11.68 10.63 13.30
N LYS A 49 12.37 9.49 13.21
CA LYS A 49 13.71 9.33 12.62
C LYS A 49 13.68 8.93 11.13
N GLY A 50 12.52 8.93 10.49
CA GLY A 50 12.39 8.67 9.05
C GLY A 50 12.07 7.23 8.68
N PHE A 51 11.71 6.37 9.64
CA PHE A 51 11.17 5.04 9.31
C PHE A 51 9.91 5.17 8.44
N ARG A 52 9.86 4.42 7.34
CA ARG A 52 8.71 4.32 6.45
C ARG A 52 8.45 2.86 6.10
N PRO A 53 7.17 2.44 5.97
CA PRO A 53 6.83 1.12 5.45
C PRO A 53 7.44 0.88 4.06
N LYS A 54 7.70 -0.38 3.74
CA LYS A 54 8.27 -0.77 2.45
C LYS A 54 7.18 -0.79 1.40
N ILE A 55 7.36 -0.07 0.30
CA ILE A 55 6.46 -0.19 -0.85
C ILE A 55 6.84 -1.46 -1.62
N SER A 56 5.84 -2.32 -1.92
CA SER A 56 6.08 -3.51 -2.74
C SER A 56 6.53 -3.12 -4.15
N LYS A 57 7.42 -3.94 -4.74
CA LYS A 57 7.88 -3.75 -6.13
C LYS A 57 6.77 -3.97 -7.15
N ASP A 58 5.68 -4.61 -6.73
CA ASP A 58 4.50 -4.86 -7.55
C ASP A 58 3.54 -3.67 -7.60
N VAL A 59 3.76 -2.64 -6.79
CA VAL A 59 2.98 -1.40 -6.87
C VAL A 59 3.41 -0.62 -8.12
N PRO A 60 2.46 -0.15 -8.96
CA PRO A 60 2.75 0.78 -10.05
C PRO A 60 3.64 1.94 -9.59
N LYS A 61 4.72 2.21 -10.33
CA LYS A 61 5.71 3.25 -10.01
C LYS A 61 5.06 4.62 -9.76
N LEU A 62 4.02 4.97 -10.53
CA LEU A 62 3.28 6.21 -10.34
C LEU A 62 2.58 6.27 -8.97
N LEU A 63 1.93 5.18 -8.56
CA LEU A 63 1.31 5.07 -7.23
C LEU A 63 2.37 5.08 -6.12
N ALA A 64 3.46 4.34 -6.29
CA ALA A 64 4.58 4.32 -5.34
C ALA A 64 5.15 5.73 -5.12
N ASN A 65 5.36 6.49 -6.20
CA ASN A 65 5.84 7.87 -6.10
C ASN A 65 4.83 8.79 -5.40
N LEU A 66 3.53 8.60 -5.62
CA LEU A 66 2.49 9.39 -4.94
C LEU A 66 2.44 9.07 -3.45
N ILE A 67 2.49 7.79 -3.06
CA ILE A 67 2.61 7.35 -1.67
C ILE A 67 3.81 8.03 -1.00
N ILE A 68 4.97 8.01 -1.67
CA ILE A 68 6.20 8.63 -1.16
C ILE A 68 6.01 10.12 -0.89
N LYS A 69 5.37 10.84 -1.81
CA LYS A 69 5.05 12.26 -1.61
C LYS A 69 4.06 12.48 -0.47
N CYS A 70 3.05 11.64 -0.35
CA CYS A 70 2.03 11.78 0.70
C CYS A 70 2.63 11.66 2.11
N TRP A 71 3.57 10.75 2.34
CA TRP A 71 4.17 10.50 3.66
C TRP A 71 5.56 11.15 3.85
N ASP A 72 5.87 12.19 3.08
CA ASP A 72 7.14 12.91 3.18
C ASP A 72 7.34 13.45 4.61
N ALA A 73 8.61 13.49 5.05
CA ALA A 73 8.94 14.01 6.36
C ALA A 73 8.66 15.51 6.45
N GLU A 74 8.98 16.24 5.38
CA GLU A 74 8.73 17.67 5.26
C GLU A 74 7.28 17.91 4.84
N ILE A 75 6.61 18.82 5.54
CA ILE A 75 5.16 19.05 5.42
C ILE A 75 4.83 19.66 4.06
N GLU A 76 5.70 20.54 3.56
CA GLU A 76 5.60 21.26 2.30
C GLU A 76 5.80 20.39 1.06
N ASN A 77 6.44 19.22 1.20
CA ASN A 77 6.62 18.28 0.10
C ASN A 77 5.35 17.43 -0.15
N ARG A 78 4.42 17.42 0.82
CA ARG A 78 3.18 16.66 0.72
C ARG A 78 2.21 17.40 -0.21
N PRO A 79 1.49 16.69 -1.10
CA PRO A 79 0.49 17.32 -1.93
C PRO A 79 -0.64 17.87 -1.07
N THR A 80 -1.23 18.97 -1.49
CA THR A 80 -2.52 19.41 -0.97
C THR A 80 -3.61 18.41 -1.37
N THR A 81 -4.73 18.40 -0.63
CA THR A 81 -5.91 17.60 -1.01
C THR A 81 -6.38 17.89 -2.43
N LYS A 82 -6.26 19.15 -2.88
CA LYS A 82 -6.65 19.56 -4.24
C LYS A 82 -5.74 18.93 -5.29
N GLU A 83 -4.42 18.99 -5.11
CA GLU A 83 -3.46 18.37 -6.03
C GLU A 83 -3.61 16.86 -6.06
N LEU A 84 -3.78 16.25 -4.88
CA LEU A 84 -4.02 14.82 -4.76
C LEU A 84 -5.28 14.39 -5.54
N TYR A 85 -6.40 15.11 -5.36
CA TYR A 85 -7.63 14.86 -6.09
C TYR A 85 -7.43 15.02 -7.61
N GLN A 86 -6.72 16.05 -8.05
CA GLN A 86 -6.46 16.29 -9.47
C GLN A 86 -5.61 15.17 -10.10
N ILE A 87 -4.58 14.69 -9.39
CA ILE A 87 -3.74 13.57 -9.83
C ILE A 87 -4.59 12.31 -9.97
N LEU A 88 -5.35 11.95 -8.92
CA LEU A 88 -6.15 10.73 -8.91
C LEU A 88 -7.28 10.77 -9.95
N LYS A 89 -7.94 11.92 -10.11
CA LYS A 89 -8.96 12.10 -11.14
C LYS A 89 -8.37 11.95 -12.54
N LYS A 90 -7.25 12.61 -12.81
CA LYS A 90 -6.55 12.50 -14.10
C LYS A 90 -6.21 11.04 -14.41
N TRP A 91 -5.66 10.30 -13.46
CA TRP A 91 -5.35 8.88 -13.66
C TRP A 91 -6.59 8.03 -13.88
N ASN A 92 -7.68 8.29 -13.17
CA ASN A 92 -8.94 7.59 -13.40
C ASN A 92 -9.43 7.82 -14.84
N ASP A 93 -9.39 9.06 -15.32
CA ASP A 93 -9.77 9.39 -16.69
C ASP A 93 -8.83 8.71 -17.71
N GLU A 94 -7.51 8.74 -17.48
CA GLU A 94 -6.51 8.06 -18.31
C GLU A 94 -6.71 6.53 -18.36
N ILE A 95 -7.03 5.90 -17.22
CA ILE A 95 -7.30 4.46 -17.18
C ILE A 95 -8.54 4.08 -18.00
N ILE A 96 -9.56 4.93 -18.03
CA ILE A 96 -10.83 4.67 -18.71
C ILE A 96 -10.73 4.98 -20.22
N TYR A 97 -10.06 6.07 -20.58
CA TYR A 97 -10.13 6.63 -21.93
C TYR A 97 -8.82 6.58 -22.72
N ASP A 98 -7.68 6.31 -22.07
CA ASP A 98 -6.35 6.30 -22.70
C ASP A 98 -5.54 5.04 -22.36
N GLU A 99 -5.72 4.01 -23.20
CA GLU A 99 -4.96 2.76 -23.10
C GLU A 99 -3.45 2.93 -23.37
N ASN A 100 -3.02 4.09 -23.86
CA ASN A 100 -1.60 4.42 -24.06
C ASN A 100 -1.01 5.21 -22.87
N SER A 101 -1.81 5.53 -21.86
CA SER A 101 -1.32 6.23 -20.67
C SER A 101 -0.35 5.36 -19.87
N GLU A 102 0.67 5.99 -19.30
CA GLU A 102 1.67 5.30 -18.48
C GLU A 102 1.02 4.58 -17.28
N ILE A 103 0.00 5.20 -16.67
CA ILE A 103 -0.73 4.60 -15.53
C ILE A 103 -1.48 3.34 -15.94
N TYR A 104 -2.15 3.35 -17.11
CA TYR A 104 -2.82 2.16 -17.64
C TYR A 104 -1.83 1.02 -17.86
N PHE A 105 -0.69 1.30 -18.50
CA PHE A 105 0.34 0.28 -18.74
C PHE A 105 0.90 -0.30 -17.45
N GLN A 106 1.20 0.54 -16.45
CA GLN A 106 1.71 0.07 -15.16
C GLN A 106 0.67 -0.81 -14.44
N ILE A 107 -0.59 -0.37 -14.35
CA ILE A 107 -1.66 -1.15 -13.70
C ILE A 107 -1.91 -2.48 -14.45
N LYS A 108 -1.96 -2.45 -15.78
CA LYS A 108 -2.14 -3.66 -16.60
C LYS A 108 -1.00 -4.65 -16.39
N LYS A 109 0.25 -4.17 -16.28
CA LYS A 109 1.42 -5.01 -15.98
C LYS A 109 1.30 -5.66 -14.61
N CYS A 110 0.90 -4.91 -13.58
CA CYS A 110 0.67 -5.43 -12.23
C CYS A 110 -0.44 -6.50 -12.21
N ASN A 111 -1.57 -6.25 -12.88
CA ASN A 111 -2.67 -7.22 -13.01
C ASN A 111 -2.25 -8.50 -13.78
N ILE A 112 -1.39 -8.37 -14.80
CA ILE A 112 -0.83 -9.52 -15.52
C ILE A 112 0.15 -10.30 -14.63
N ILE A 113 0.96 -9.62 -13.81
CA ILE A 113 1.88 -10.25 -12.86
C ILE A 113 1.08 -11.02 -11.79
N GLY A 114 0.03 -10.43 -11.21
CA GLY A 114 -0.86 -11.13 -10.26
C GLY A 114 -1.54 -12.38 -10.87
N ARG A 115 -1.94 -12.32 -12.15
CA ARG A 115 -2.47 -13.48 -12.89
C ARG A 115 -1.42 -14.52 -13.28
N LYS A 116 -0.13 -14.15 -13.38
CA LYS A 116 0.96 -15.08 -13.66
C LYS A 116 1.42 -15.79 -12.39
N ILE A 117 1.59 -15.07 -11.27
CA ILE A 117 1.97 -15.65 -9.97
C ILE A 117 0.96 -16.71 -9.51
N SER A 118 -0.35 -16.41 -9.64
CA SER A 118 -1.43 -17.37 -9.36
C SER A 118 -1.51 -18.58 -10.31
N LYS A 119 -0.83 -18.55 -11.46
CA LYS A 119 -0.68 -19.70 -12.37
C LYS A 119 0.59 -20.50 -12.07
N THR A 120 1.70 -19.85 -11.75
CA THR A 120 2.97 -20.52 -11.40
C THR A 120 2.83 -21.32 -10.10
N GLU A 121 2.11 -20.80 -9.10
CA GLU A 121 1.81 -21.55 -7.87
C GLU A 121 0.88 -22.76 -8.08
N LYS A 122 0.08 -22.77 -9.15
CA LYS A 122 -0.76 -23.92 -9.52
C LYS A 122 0.03 -25.00 -10.27
N THR A 123 1.09 -24.64 -10.98
CA THR A 123 1.96 -25.60 -11.69
C THR A 123 2.96 -26.30 -10.77
N ASP A 124 3.39 -25.67 -9.67
CA ASP A 124 4.30 -26.30 -8.71
C ASP A 124 3.60 -27.17 -7.65
N LYS A 125 2.30 -26.91 -7.37
CA LYS A 125 1.47 -27.77 -6.51
C LYS A 125 1.03 -29.08 -7.18
N ALA A 126 1.29 -29.27 -8.47
CA ALA A 126 0.99 -30.51 -9.20
C ALA A 126 2.08 -31.60 -9.09
N LYS A 127 3.15 -31.40 -8.29
CA LYS A 127 4.24 -32.38 -8.10
C LYS A 127 4.42 -32.92 -6.68
N ILE A 128 3.48 -32.71 -5.76
CA ILE A 128 3.52 -33.33 -4.43
C ILE A 128 2.35 -34.31 -4.30
N ASN A 129 2.64 -35.60 -4.53
CA ASN A 129 1.71 -36.70 -4.29
C ASN A 129 1.56 -36.92 -2.77
N PRO A 130 0.37 -37.27 -2.26
CA PRO A 130 0.00 -37.14 -0.86
C PRO A 130 0.32 -38.41 -0.08
N LYS A 131 1.01 -38.30 1.06
CA LYS A 131 0.84 -39.24 2.17
C LYS A 131 0.89 -38.51 3.51
N THR A 132 -0.11 -38.90 4.32
CA THR A 132 -0.30 -38.76 5.78
C THR A 132 -0.82 -37.41 6.36
N SER A 133 -2.13 -37.44 6.66
CA SER A 133 -2.91 -36.68 7.66
C SER A 133 -2.43 -36.95 9.12
N PRO A 134 -2.93 -36.33 10.23
CA PRO A 134 -4.05 -35.36 10.38
C PRO A 134 -3.82 -34.17 11.37
N HIS A 135 -4.84 -33.29 11.45
CA HIS A 135 -5.08 -32.19 12.41
C HIS A 135 -4.24 -30.92 12.19
N ILE A 136 -4.78 -29.70 12.06
CA ILE A 136 -5.77 -29.03 12.92
C ILE A 136 -6.73 -28.17 12.09
N HIS A 137 -7.96 -28.07 12.60
CA HIS A 137 -9.18 -27.57 11.99
C HIS A 137 -9.18 -26.06 11.64
N LYS A 138 -9.86 -25.78 10.52
CA LYS A 138 -10.32 -24.47 10.03
C LYS A 138 -11.04 -23.65 11.09
N GLN A 139 -10.82 -22.34 11.06
CA GLN A 139 -11.76 -21.30 11.50
C GLN A 139 -11.22 -19.94 10.94
N PHE A 140 -11.91 -19.01 10.30
CA PHE A 140 -13.33 -18.68 10.05
C PHE A 140 -13.38 -17.91 8.69
N ILE A 141 -14.40 -18.17 7.89
CA ILE A 141 -14.91 -17.30 6.81
C ILE A 141 -16.17 -16.60 7.35
N LEU A 142 -16.45 -15.38 6.84
CA LEU A 142 -17.62 -14.52 6.99
C LEU A 142 -17.69 -13.66 8.26
N VAL A 143 -17.61 -12.34 8.07
CA VAL A 143 -18.75 -11.44 8.36
C VAL A 143 -18.76 -10.33 7.29
N GLU A 144 -19.82 -10.32 6.48
CA GLU A 144 -20.32 -9.10 5.84
C GLU A 144 -20.92 -8.20 6.93
N LEU A 145 -20.56 -6.92 6.92
CA LEU A 145 -21.44 -5.79 7.27
C LEU A 145 -21.10 -4.62 6.34
#